data_AF-A0A5D0CNE5-F1
#
_entry.id   AF-A0A5D0CNE5-F1
#
_cell.length_a   1.000
_cell.length_b   1.000
_cell.length_c   1.000
_cell.angle_alpha   90.00
_cell.angle_beta   90.00
_cell.angle_gamma   90.00
#
_symmetry.space_group_name_H-M   'P 1'
#
loop_
_entity.id
_entity.type
_entity.pdbx_description
1 polymer ?
#
loop_
_entity_poly.entity_id
_entity_poly.type
_entity_poly.pdbx_seq_one_letter_code
_entity_poly.pdbx_strand_id
1 'polypeptide(L)'
;MDLKLNRNRERKPESNPESNPEKPGGNRLLIFLFYLMFIAYALIAIKVILFKTIPFSALFHSGIMPALRSINIIPFNTIIDFFTSENIDMGRALANIGGNIAIFVPLGIFVAYAAHNKPLRISLLYLLLTSFALEVIQYVLALGSSDIDDILLNFAGGAIGVGIYEWFRKITSSRNQFLMSLIGFFLVTGLLGGAAIRMIAPDLLPFSTAKVEFVYENKEVLAGWDEAKADLVGDLAAVDAHEITIHMNPKLMRSTDEKRTDEEDVHIQINASTQIFTRHISSDKDTVITKYEEATGSDISSLLKTGNNAPSVMVWLSNEDKQVAEAVLISTLKE
;
A
#
# COMPACT_ATOMS: atom_id res chain seq x y z
N MET A 1 82.16 -11.87 -41.28
CA MET A 1 81.39 -12.88 -40.53
C MET A 1 80.69 -12.17 -39.40
N ASP A 2 79.37 -12.01 -39.34
CA ASP A 2 78.32 -12.47 -40.23
C ASP A 2 77.13 -11.50 -40.18
N LEU A 3 76.56 -11.29 -41.35
CA LEU A 3 75.21 -10.78 -41.58
C LEU A 3 74.16 -11.74 -41.00
N LYS A 4 72.93 -11.20 -40.88
CA LYS A 4 71.62 -11.87 -40.79
C LYS A 4 70.97 -11.77 -39.40
N LEU A 5 69.68 -11.51 -39.24
CA LEU A 5 68.58 -11.45 -40.20
C LEU A 5 67.42 -10.70 -39.53
N ASN A 6 66.83 -9.81 -40.32
CA ASN A 6 65.50 -9.26 -40.16
C ASN A 6 64.49 -10.38 -39.80
N ARG A 7 63.67 -10.17 -38.76
CA ARG A 7 62.42 -10.92 -38.60
C ARG A 7 61.33 -9.98 -38.13
N ASN A 8 60.73 -9.30 -39.11
CA ASN A 8 59.34 -8.85 -39.07
C ASN A 8 58.50 -9.90 -38.34
N ARG A 9 58.04 -9.55 -37.13
CA ARG A 9 56.80 -10.09 -36.59
C ARG A 9 55.81 -8.94 -36.60
N GLU A 10 55.02 -8.92 -37.66
CA GLU A 10 53.70 -8.31 -37.68
C GLU A 10 52.96 -8.76 -36.43
N ARG A 11 52.95 -7.93 -35.39
CA ARG A 11 51.95 -8.06 -34.34
C ARG A 11 50.66 -7.53 -34.95
N LYS A 12 49.77 -8.49 -35.26
CA LYS A 12 48.34 -8.26 -35.50
C LYS A 12 47.82 -7.16 -34.58
N PRO A 13 46.94 -6.26 -35.04
CA PRO A 13 46.20 -5.43 -34.12
C PRO A 13 45.40 -6.37 -33.23
N GLU A 14 45.73 -6.40 -31.94
CA GLU A 14 44.88 -7.02 -30.93
C GLU A 14 43.53 -6.33 -31.02
N SER A 15 42.57 -7.05 -31.60
CA SER A 15 41.17 -6.69 -31.67
C SER A 15 40.67 -6.54 -30.25
N ASN A 16 40.51 -5.30 -29.83
CA ASN A 16 39.86 -4.85 -28.63
C ASN A 16 38.56 -5.65 -28.35
N PRO A 17 38.47 -6.49 -27.30
CA PRO A 17 37.23 -7.10 -26.90
C PRO A 17 36.67 -6.43 -25.65
N GLU A 18 36.73 -5.08 -25.55
CA GLU A 18 36.19 -4.39 -24.37
C GLU A 18 35.58 -3.02 -24.72
N SER A 19 34.63 -3.00 -25.65
CA SER A 19 33.75 -1.83 -25.82
C SER A 19 32.29 -2.22 -26.02
N ASN A 20 31.60 -2.50 -24.93
CA ASN A 20 30.24 -1.98 -24.77
C ASN A 20 30.39 -0.78 -23.83
N PRO A 21 30.25 0.51 -24.21
CA PRO A 21 30.57 1.54 -23.23
C PRO A 21 29.41 1.75 -22.24
N GLU A 22 28.48 0.77 -22.16
CA GLU A 22 27.03 0.97 -22.28
C GLU A 22 26.68 2.19 -23.15
N LYS A 23 27.00 2.06 -24.44
CA LYS A 23 26.56 2.82 -25.63
C LYS A 23 26.59 4.37 -25.53
N PRO A 24 27.44 5.07 -26.31
CA PRO A 24 27.58 6.51 -26.19
C PRO A 24 26.35 7.26 -26.73
N GLY A 25 25.97 8.34 -26.01
CA GLY A 25 25.15 9.45 -26.53
C GLY A 25 23.74 9.09 -26.96
N GLY A 26 22.87 8.70 -26.02
CA GLY A 26 21.43 8.60 -26.27
C GLY A 26 20.86 9.94 -26.73
N ASN A 27 19.94 9.92 -27.70
CA ASN A 27 19.26 11.14 -28.17
C ASN A 27 18.63 11.86 -26.96
N ARG A 28 19.00 13.13 -26.76
CA ARG A 28 18.52 13.95 -25.65
C ARG A 28 16.99 14.01 -25.59
N LEU A 29 16.33 14.01 -26.75
CA LEU A 29 14.87 13.95 -26.85
C LEU A 29 14.32 12.61 -26.30
N LEU A 30 14.92 11.47 -26.64
CA LEU A 30 14.48 10.17 -26.15
C LEU A 30 14.67 10.05 -24.64
N ILE A 31 15.79 10.56 -24.11
CA ILE A 31 16.02 10.60 -22.66
C ILE A 31 14.96 11.46 -21.97
N PHE A 32 14.68 12.65 -22.51
CA PHE A 32 13.64 13.54 -21.99
C PHE A 32 12.26 12.86 -22.00
N LEU A 33 11.86 12.25 -23.11
CA LEU A 33 10.59 11.54 -23.24
C LEU A 33 10.48 10.36 -22.27
N PHE A 34 11.56 9.60 -22.08
CA PHE A 34 11.59 8.51 -21.10
C PHE A 34 11.34 9.02 -19.68
N TYR A 35 12.04 10.07 -19.24
CA TYR A 35 11.82 10.64 -17.91
C TYR A 35 10.42 11.27 -17.77
N LEU A 36 9.90 11.91 -18.83
CA LEU A 36 8.54 12.45 -18.83
C LEU A 36 7.49 11.34 -18.63
N MET A 37 7.64 10.22 -19.35
CA MET A 37 6.77 9.05 -19.21
C MET A 37 6.88 8.42 -17.82
N PHE A 38 8.10 8.33 -17.27
CA PHE A 38 8.30 7.85 -15.92
C PHE A 38 7.64 8.75 -14.87
N ILE A 39 7.79 10.07 -14.98
CA ILE A 39 7.14 11.02 -14.05
C ILE A 39 5.63 10.89 -14.13
N ALA A 40 5.05 10.83 -15.34
CA ALA A 40 3.62 10.64 -15.53
C ALA A 40 3.14 9.31 -14.90
N TYR A 41 3.87 8.22 -15.14
CA TYR A 41 3.62 6.93 -14.48
C TYR A 41 3.71 7.04 -12.95
N ALA A 42 4.75 7.65 -12.41
CA ALA A 42 4.98 7.73 -10.97
C ALA A 42 3.87 8.51 -10.25
N LEU A 43 3.37 9.59 -10.86
CA LEU A 43 2.23 10.35 -10.32
C LEU A 43 0.95 9.50 -10.29
N ILE A 44 0.68 8.73 -11.36
CA ILE A 44 -0.46 7.82 -11.40
C ILE A 44 -0.28 6.69 -10.38
N ALA A 45 0.92 6.11 -10.30
CA ALA A 45 1.22 5.00 -9.41
C ALA A 45 1.06 5.41 -7.94
N ILE A 46 1.61 6.56 -7.54
CA ILE A 46 1.43 7.11 -6.19
C ILE A 46 -0.06 7.31 -5.90
N LYS A 47 -0.83 7.87 -6.84
CA LYS A 47 -2.27 8.07 -6.65
C LYS A 47 -2.99 6.72 -6.45
N VAL A 48 -2.71 5.74 -7.30
CA VAL A 48 -3.37 4.43 -7.24
C VAL A 48 -3.00 3.70 -5.96
N ILE A 49 -1.71 3.63 -5.61
CA ILE A 49 -1.23 2.89 -4.43
C ILE A 49 -1.77 3.53 -3.14
N LEU A 50 -1.62 4.84 -2.98
CA LEU A 50 -1.99 5.52 -1.74
C LEU A 50 -3.51 5.66 -1.55
N PHE A 51 -4.29 5.69 -2.64
CA PHE A 51 -5.72 5.99 -2.59
C PHE A 51 -6.60 4.84 -3.12
N LYS A 52 -6.08 3.61 -3.22
CA LYS A 52 -6.88 2.44 -3.65
C LYS A 52 -8.04 2.13 -2.73
N THR A 53 -7.85 2.32 -1.42
CA THR A 53 -8.85 1.99 -0.38
C THR A 53 -9.71 3.20 -0.02
N ILE A 54 -9.11 4.39 -0.01
CA ILE A 54 -9.77 5.61 0.43
C ILE A 54 -9.46 6.73 -0.57
N PRO A 55 -10.47 7.49 -1.02
CA PRO A 55 -10.24 8.62 -1.90
C PRO A 55 -9.49 9.74 -1.20
N PHE A 56 -8.66 10.47 -1.96
CA PHE A 56 -7.87 11.60 -1.47
C PHE A 56 -8.68 12.66 -0.69
N SER A 57 -9.96 12.88 -1.04
CA SER A 57 -10.84 13.82 -0.35
C SER A 57 -11.16 13.45 1.10
N ALA A 58 -11.06 12.16 1.47
CA ALA A 58 -11.29 11.71 2.84
C ALA A 58 -10.19 12.15 3.81
N LEU A 59 -8.98 12.46 3.31
CA LEU A 59 -7.88 13.01 4.13
C LEU A 59 -8.26 14.31 4.85
N PHE A 60 -9.28 15.02 4.36
CA PHE A 60 -9.74 16.28 4.94
C PHE A 60 -11.00 16.13 5.81
N HIS A 61 -11.49 14.90 6.04
CA HIS A 61 -12.66 14.62 6.88
C HIS A 61 -12.24 14.08 8.25
N SER A 62 -12.40 14.91 9.29
CA SER A 62 -11.76 14.76 10.61
C SER A 62 -12.31 13.66 11.53
N GLY A 63 -13.20 12.78 11.08
CA GLY A 63 -13.77 11.69 11.89
C GLY A 63 -13.51 10.28 11.37
N ILE A 64 -13.07 10.14 10.12
CA ILE A 64 -12.96 8.84 9.43
C ILE A 64 -11.54 8.26 9.63
N MET A 65 -10.53 9.12 9.71
CA MET A 65 -9.12 8.72 9.60
C MET A 65 -8.64 7.72 10.67
N PRO A 66 -8.92 7.88 11.98
CA PRO A 66 -8.41 6.92 12.97
C PRO A 66 -9.01 5.53 12.80
N ALA A 67 -10.24 5.45 12.30
CA ALA A 67 -11.05 4.24 12.17
C ALA A 67 -10.55 3.28 11.07
N LEU A 68 -9.81 3.81 10.11
CA LEU A 68 -9.48 3.14 8.86
C LEU A 68 -8.04 2.62 8.81
N ARG A 69 -7.27 2.88 9.87
CA ARG A 69 -5.91 2.41 10.01
C ARG A 69 -5.92 1.01 10.60
N SER A 70 -5.37 0.06 9.87
CA SER A 70 -5.08 -1.28 10.35
C SER A 70 -3.74 -1.74 9.79
N ILE A 71 -3.15 -2.75 10.41
CA ILE A 71 -1.88 -3.32 9.98
C ILE A 71 -1.96 -4.85 9.99
N ASN A 72 -1.68 -5.47 8.84
CA ASN A 72 -1.46 -6.90 8.72
C ASN A 72 0.04 -7.18 8.54
N ILE A 73 0.65 -7.76 9.57
CA ILE A 73 2.06 -8.18 9.56
C ILE A 73 2.24 -9.67 9.29
N ILE A 74 1.16 -10.45 9.15
CA ILE A 74 1.20 -11.89 8.93
C ILE A 74 1.33 -12.16 7.43
N PRO A 75 2.46 -12.71 6.94
CA PRO A 75 2.62 -13.00 5.52
C PRO A 75 1.63 -14.05 5.04
N PHE A 76 1.16 -13.84 3.81
CA PHE A 76 0.19 -14.63 3.07
C PHE A 76 -1.23 -14.62 3.65
N ASN A 77 -1.50 -13.87 4.72
CA ASN A 77 -2.81 -13.88 5.37
C ASN A 77 -3.90 -13.33 4.43
N THR A 78 -3.61 -12.24 3.73
CA THR A 78 -4.56 -11.62 2.79
C THR A 78 -4.66 -12.43 1.50
N ILE A 79 -3.55 -12.96 1.01
CA ILE A 79 -3.56 -13.83 -0.17
C ILE A 79 -4.40 -15.08 0.08
N ILE A 80 -4.23 -15.76 1.22
CA ILE A 80 -5.01 -16.97 1.55
C ILE A 80 -6.50 -16.63 1.65
N ASP A 81 -6.84 -15.54 2.34
CA ASP A 81 -8.23 -15.12 2.53
C ASP A 81 -8.96 -14.87 1.21
N PHE A 82 -8.29 -14.21 0.26
CA PHE A 82 -8.81 -14.04 -1.10
C PHE A 82 -9.17 -15.36 -1.82
N PHE A 83 -8.56 -16.48 -1.44
CA PHE A 83 -8.86 -17.81 -2.02
C PHE A 83 -9.76 -18.68 -1.16
N THR A 84 -9.95 -18.36 0.12
CA THR A 84 -10.73 -19.18 1.06
C THR A 84 -12.06 -18.57 1.46
N SER A 85 -12.22 -17.25 1.36
CA SER A 85 -13.44 -16.57 1.74
C SER A 85 -14.55 -16.74 0.70
N GLU A 86 -15.69 -17.30 1.11
CA GLU A 86 -16.88 -17.48 0.24
C GLU A 86 -17.48 -16.15 -0.26
N ASN A 87 -17.14 -15.04 0.40
CA ASN A 87 -17.68 -13.71 0.10
C ASN A 87 -16.83 -12.89 -0.89
N ILE A 88 -15.64 -13.38 -1.28
CA ILE A 88 -14.73 -12.65 -2.16
C ILE A 88 -14.81 -13.24 -3.58
N ASP A 89 -15.17 -12.41 -4.54
CA ASP A 89 -15.14 -12.80 -5.95
C ASP A 89 -13.69 -13.06 -6.40
N MET A 90 -13.45 -14.24 -6.97
CA MET A 90 -12.13 -14.64 -7.48
C MET A 90 -11.57 -13.63 -8.50
N GLY A 91 -12.45 -12.99 -9.29
CA GLY A 91 -12.04 -11.92 -10.20
C GLY A 91 -11.44 -10.72 -9.48
N ARG A 92 -12.02 -10.30 -8.35
CA ARG A 92 -11.52 -9.21 -7.51
C ARG A 92 -10.21 -9.57 -6.81
N ALA A 93 -10.12 -10.78 -6.26
CA ALA A 93 -8.89 -11.31 -5.67
C ALA A 93 -7.71 -11.26 -6.66
N LEU A 94 -7.91 -11.77 -7.86
CA LEU A 94 -6.90 -11.76 -8.92
C LEU A 94 -6.56 -10.34 -9.40
N ALA A 95 -7.56 -9.44 -9.44
CA ALA A 95 -7.33 -8.04 -9.78
C ALA A 95 -6.50 -7.31 -8.73
N ASN A 96 -6.70 -7.57 -7.43
CA ASN A 96 -5.91 -6.99 -6.35
C ASN A 96 -4.45 -7.48 -6.40
N ILE A 97 -4.25 -8.80 -6.42
CA ILE A 97 -2.91 -9.40 -6.49
C ILE A 97 -2.18 -8.94 -7.77
N GLY A 98 -2.86 -9.06 -8.92
CA GLY A 98 -2.32 -8.68 -10.22
C GLY A 98 -2.05 -7.18 -10.34
N GLY A 99 -2.91 -6.34 -9.76
CA GLY A 99 -2.77 -4.87 -9.76
C GLY A 99 -1.53 -4.41 -9.01
N ASN A 100 -1.31 -4.94 -7.80
CA ASN A 100 -0.11 -4.65 -6.99
C ASN A 100 1.19 -5.06 -7.71
N ILE A 101 1.21 -6.25 -8.34
CA ILE A 101 2.36 -6.67 -9.14
C ILE A 101 2.55 -5.75 -10.35
N ALA A 102 1.49 -5.54 -11.14
CA ALA A 102 1.56 -4.84 -12.42
C ALA A 102 1.99 -3.38 -12.26
N ILE A 103 1.51 -2.68 -11.22
CA ILE A 103 1.85 -1.27 -10.99
C ILE A 103 3.33 -1.09 -10.64
N PHE A 104 4.01 -2.09 -10.07
CA PHE A 104 5.45 -2.03 -9.73
C PHE A 104 6.39 -2.46 -10.87
N VAL A 105 5.88 -3.09 -11.95
CA VAL A 105 6.71 -3.50 -13.09
C VAL A 105 7.43 -2.30 -13.74
N PRO A 106 6.77 -1.17 -14.08
CA PRO A 106 7.46 -0.02 -14.65
C PRO A 106 8.45 0.64 -13.68
N LEU A 107 8.18 0.61 -12.36
CA LEU A 107 9.15 1.04 -11.34
C LEU A 107 10.40 0.17 -11.36
N GLY A 108 10.26 -1.16 -11.45
CA GLY A 108 11.37 -2.10 -11.58
C GLY A 108 12.30 -1.77 -12.75
N ILE A 109 11.71 -1.44 -13.91
CA ILE A 109 12.47 -1.00 -15.10
C ILE A 109 13.24 0.28 -14.80
N PHE A 110 12.60 1.26 -14.18
CA PHE A 110 13.24 2.54 -13.86
C PHE A 110 14.37 2.38 -12.84
N VAL A 111 14.15 1.59 -11.78
CA VAL A 111 15.18 1.31 -10.76
C VAL A 111 16.38 0.63 -11.40
N ALA A 112 16.16 -0.38 -12.26
CA ALA A 112 17.24 -1.03 -12.99
C ALA A 112 17.99 -0.06 -13.93
N TYR A 113 17.27 0.85 -14.59
CA TYR A 113 17.86 1.89 -15.42
C TYR A 113 18.70 2.88 -14.60
N ALA A 114 18.20 3.35 -13.45
CA ALA A 114 18.90 4.28 -12.57
C ALA A 114 20.13 3.63 -11.92
N ALA A 115 20.01 2.35 -11.55
CA ALA A 115 21.05 1.57 -10.87
C ALA A 115 21.86 0.68 -11.83
N HIS A 116 21.88 0.96 -13.14
CA HIS A 116 22.53 0.10 -14.15
C HIS A 116 24.01 -0.21 -13.89
N ASN A 117 24.73 0.69 -13.21
CA ASN A 117 26.14 0.51 -12.82
C ASN A 117 26.34 -0.11 -11.43
N LYS A 118 25.27 -0.60 -10.80
CA LYS A 118 25.28 -1.18 -9.45
C LYS A 118 24.94 -2.67 -9.53
N PRO A 119 25.37 -3.47 -8.52
CA PRO A 119 25.00 -4.88 -8.49
C PRO A 119 23.49 -5.03 -8.29
N LEU A 120 22.89 -6.08 -8.85
CA LEU A 120 21.45 -6.37 -8.84
C LEU A 120 20.80 -6.21 -7.45
N ARG A 121 21.52 -6.61 -6.39
CA ARG A 121 21.09 -6.47 -4.99
C ARG A 121 20.70 -5.04 -4.60
N ILE A 122 21.30 -4.03 -5.22
CA ILE A 122 20.99 -2.61 -4.97
C ILE A 122 19.64 -2.24 -5.58
N SER A 123 19.35 -2.70 -6.80
CA SER A 123 18.03 -2.52 -7.41
C SER A 123 16.95 -3.20 -6.59
N LEU A 124 17.19 -4.44 -6.14
CA LEU A 124 16.26 -5.17 -5.27
C LEU A 124 16.05 -4.46 -3.93
N LEU A 125 17.12 -3.93 -3.33
CA LEU A 125 17.01 -3.15 -2.10
C LEU A 125 16.16 -1.88 -2.30
N TYR A 126 16.35 -1.14 -3.39
CA TYR A 126 15.52 0.03 -3.68
C TYR A 126 14.05 -0.32 -3.86
N LEU A 127 13.74 -1.46 -4.50
CA LEU A 127 12.36 -1.92 -4.64
C LEU A 127 11.74 -2.26 -3.29
N LEU A 128 12.48 -2.98 -2.43
CA LEU A 128 12.02 -3.32 -1.09
C LEU A 128 11.79 -2.06 -0.25
N LEU A 129 12.75 -1.13 -0.24
CA LEU A 129 12.65 0.12 0.52
C LEU A 129 11.52 1.02 0.02
N THR A 130 11.32 1.10 -1.30
CA THR A 130 10.23 1.90 -1.88
C THR A 130 8.88 1.32 -1.50
N SER A 131 8.74 0.00 -1.60
CA SER A 131 7.51 -0.71 -1.20
C SER A 131 7.20 -0.52 0.28
N PHE A 132 8.19 -0.74 1.15
CA PHE A 132 8.07 -0.49 2.59
C PHE A 132 7.73 0.98 2.91
N ALA A 133 8.35 1.94 2.22
CA ALA A 133 8.05 3.35 2.43
C ALA A 133 6.61 3.71 2.05
N LEU A 134 6.05 3.11 1.00
CA LEU A 134 4.66 3.32 0.61
C LEU A 134 3.68 2.79 1.65
N GLU A 135 3.91 1.58 2.17
CA GLU A 135 3.12 1.04 3.28
C GLU A 135 3.21 1.92 4.53
N VAL A 136 4.41 2.38 4.91
CA VAL A 136 4.57 3.28 6.05
C VAL A 136 3.80 4.60 5.83
N ILE A 137 3.81 5.14 4.61
CA ILE A 137 3.03 6.36 4.28
C ILE A 137 1.53 6.07 4.41
N GLN A 138 1.04 4.95 3.90
CA GLN A 138 -0.36 4.56 4.01
C GLN A 138 -0.79 4.43 5.47
N TYR A 139 0.02 3.76 6.29
CA TYR A 139 -0.22 3.61 7.72
C TYR A 139 -0.22 4.95 8.47
N VAL A 140 0.78 5.79 8.23
CA VAL A 140 0.94 7.08 8.92
C VAL A 140 -0.17 8.07 8.55
N LEU A 141 -0.61 8.05 7.29
CA LEU A 141 -1.69 8.92 6.79
C LEU A 141 -3.09 8.32 6.99
N ALA A 142 -3.18 7.11 7.59
CA ALA A 142 -4.42 6.37 7.79
C ALA A 142 -5.24 6.20 6.49
N LEU A 143 -4.53 5.84 5.41
CA LEU A 143 -5.09 5.67 4.06
C LEU A 143 -5.70 4.28 3.81
N GLY A 144 -5.77 3.45 4.84
CA GLY A 144 -6.32 2.10 4.78
C GLY A 144 -5.52 1.12 5.62
N SER A 145 -5.63 -0.16 5.25
CA SER A 145 -4.80 -1.22 5.82
C SER A 145 -3.42 -1.25 5.19
N SER A 146 -2.38 -1.34 6.02
CA SER A 146 -1.03 -1.67 5.58
C SER A 146 -0.78 -3.15 5.66
N ASP A 147 -0.29 -3.73 4.57
CA ASP A 147 -0.23 -5.19 4.41
C ASP A 147 1.18 -5.65 4.01
N ILE A 148 1.74 -6.60 4.75
CA ILE A 148 3.02 -7.23 4.40
C ILE A 148 2.94 -7.96 3.05
N ASP A 149 1.77 -8.44 2.65
CA ASP A 149 1.55 -9.08 1.34
C ASP A 149 1.70 -8.07 0.20
N ASP A 150 1.27 -6.82 0.39
CA ASP A 150 1.48 -5.75 -0.57
C ASP A 150 2.99 -5.53 -0.80
N ILE A 151 3.80 -5.57 0.27
CA ILE A 151 5.26 -5.45 0.14
C ILE A 151 5.85 -6.54 -0.76
N LEU A 152 5.41 -7.79 -0.55
CA LEU A 152 5.87 -8.96 -1.30
C LEU A 152 5.44 -8.89 -2.78
N LEU A 153 4.19 -8.53 -3.04
CA LEU A 153 3.64 -8.40 -4.40
C LEU A 153 4.32 -7.28 -5.18
N ASN A 154 4.51 -6.12 -4.54
CA ASN A 154 5.22 -4.97 -5.10
C ASN A 154 6.69 -5.32 -5.42
N PHE A 155 7.36 -6.05 -4.51
CA PHE A 155 8.72 -6.53 -4.74
C PHE A 155 8.78 -7.49 -5.94
N ALA A 156 7.82 -8.42 -6.04
CA ALA A 156 7.72 -9.35 -7.18
C ALA A 156 7.51 -8.59 -8.50
N GLY A 157 6.59 -7.62 -8.54
CA GLY A 157 6.38 -6.74 -9.69
C GLY A 157 7.65 -5.98 -10.09
N GLY A 158 8.34 -5.40 -9.12
CA GLY A 158 9.62 -4.73 -9.33
C GLY A 158 10.69 -5.67 -9.90
N ALA A 159 10.80 -6.89 -9.37
CA ALA A 159 11.75 -7.89 -9.86
C ALA A 159 11.46 -8.31 -11.32
N ILE A 160 10.18 -8.47 -11.68
CA ILE A 160 9.76 -8.69 -13.08
C ILE A 160 10.21 -7.51 -13.96
N GLY A 161 10.01 -6.27 -13.50
CA GLY A 161 10.47 -5.07 -14.19
C GLY A 161 11.98 -5.03 -14.42
N VAL A 162 12.78 -5.43 -13.44
CA VAL A 162 14.24 -5.58 -13.60
C VAL A 162 14.58 -6.62 -14.66
N GLY A 163 13.87 -7.76 -14.68
CA GLY A 163 14.01 -8.78 -15.73
C GLY A 163 13.72 -8.25 -17.13
N ILE A 164 12.66 -7.46 -17.28
CA ILE A 164 12.28 -6.81 -18.55
C ILE A 164 13.35 -5.81 -19.00
N TYR A 165 13.89 -5.01 -18.08
CA TYR A 165 15.00 -4.10 -18.37
C TYR A 165 16.21 -4.86 -18.92
N GLU A 166 16.62 -5.94 -18.26
CA GLU A 166 17.76 -6.76 -18.69
C GLU A 166 17.51 -7.43 -20.04
N TRP A 167 16.28 -7.85 -20.30
CA TRP A 167 15.87 -8.39 -21.60
C TRP A 167 16.00 -7.34 -22.71
N PHE A 168 15.49 -6.13 -22.52
CA PHE A 168 15.64 -5.03 -23.48
C PHE A 168 17.10 -4.63 -23.68
N ARG A 169 17.91 -4.63 -22.61
CA ARG A 169 19.34 -4.32 -22.70
C ARG A 169 20.09 -5.32 -23.60
N LYS A 170 19.75 -6.61 -23.50
CA LYS A 170 20.37 -7.70 -24.28
C LYS A 170 19.95 -7.72 -25.74
N ILE A 171 18.67 -7.45 -26.04
CA ILE A 171 18.13 -7.61 -27.40
C ILE A 171 18.35 -6.37 -28.29
N THR A 172 18.59 -5.20 -27.70
CA THR A 172 18.70 -3.95 -28.47
C THR A 172 20.15 -3.69 -28.88
N SER A 173 20.35 -3.24 -30.13
CA SER A 173 21.70 -3.02 -30.67
C SER A 173 22.24 -1.61 -30.39
N SER A 174 21.37 -0.61 -30.22
CA SER A 174 21.77 0.79 -29.94
C SER A 174 21.10 1.38 -28.69
N ARG A 175 21.63 2.49 -28.13
CA ARG A 175 21.04 3.17 -26.95
C ARG A 175 19.68 3.78 -27.29
N ASN A 176 19.52 4.28 -28.52
CA ASN A 176 18.26 4.84 -28.98
C ASN A 176 17.20 3.75 -29.14
N GLN A 177 17.55 2.58 -29.69
CA GLN A 177 16.63 1.44 -29.75
C GLN A 177 16.20 1.00 -28.34
N PHE A 178 17.17 0.93 -27.41
CA PHE A 178 16.88 0.64 -26.01
C PHE A 178 15.89 1.62 -25.40
N LEU A 179 16.15 2.93 -25.50
CA LEU A 179 15.25 3.97 -24.99
C LEU A 179 13.87 3.93 -25.66
N MET A 180 13.79 3.69 -26.98
CA MET A 180 12.52 3.54 -27.69
C MET A 180 11.73 2.32 -27.21
N SER A 181 12.39 1.20 -26.92
CA SER A 181 11.75 0.02 -26.33
C SER A 181 11.19 0.31 -24.95
N LEU A 182 11.94 1.04 -24.10
CA LEU A 182 11.44 1.45 -22.78
C LEU A 182 10.24 2.40 -22.92
N ILE A 183 10.33 3.44 -23.75
CA ILE A 183 9.22 4.37 -23.98
C ILE A 183 7.99 3.63 -24.51
N GLY A 184 8.18 2.72 -25.48
CA GLY A 184 7.11 1.89 -26.02
C GLY A 184 6.48 1.01 -24.96
N PHE A 185 7.28 0.42 -24.07
CA PHE A 185 6.77 -0.34 -22.92
C PHE A 185 5.91 0.53 -22.01
N PHE A 186 6.41 1.69 -21.57
CA PHE A 186 5.66 2.61 -20.71
C PHE A 186 4.35 3.09 -21.35
N LEU A 187 4.35 3.34 -22.67
CA LEU A 187 3.13 3.71 -23.40
C LEU A 187 2.11 2.58 -23.42
N VAL A 188 2.53 1.36 -23.76
CA VAL A 188 1.64 0.19 -23.82
C VAL A 188 1.08 -0.12 -22.44
N THR A 189 1.93 -0.21 -21.40
CA THR A 189 1.46 -0.49 -20.04
C THR A 189 0.64 0.66 -19.48
N GLY A 190 0.94 1.91 -19.84
CA GLY A 190 0.14 3.07 -19.46
C GLY A 190 -1.26 3.05 -20.07
N LEU A 191 -1.39 2.69 -21.35
CA LEU A 191 -2.69 2.54 -22.01
C LEU A 191 -3.50 1.38 -21.43
N LEU A 192 -2.87 0.22 -21.25
CA LEU A 192 -3.53 -0.96 -20.67
C LEU A 192 -3.92 -0.72 -19.21
N GLY A 193 -3.04 -0.13 -18.41
CA GLY A 193 -3.31 0.24 -17.03
C GLY A 193 -4.43 1.28 -16.92
N GLY A 194 -4.41 2.31 -17.77
CA GLY A 194 -5.48 3.31 -17.82
C GLY A 194 -6.84 2.70 -18.20
N ALA A 195 -6.87 1.76 -19.14
CA ALA A 195 -8.09 1.03 -19.49
C ALA A 195 -8.57 0.14 -18.33
N ALA A 196 -7.67 -0.59 -17.66
CA ALA A 196 -8.01 -1.42 -16.51
C ALA A 196 -8.58 -0.58 -15.35
N ILE A 197 -7.92 0.53 -15.01
CA ILE A 197 -8.39 1.46 -13.97
C ILE A 197 -9.77 2.02 -14.35
N ARG A 198 -9.99 2.41 -15.62
CA ARG A 198 -11.30 2.88 -16.08
C ARG A 198 -12.42 1.86 -15.89
N MET A 199 -12.11 0.57 -16.02
CA MET A 199 -13.10 -0.52 -15.91
C MET A 199 -13.34 -0.93 -14.46
N ILE A 200 -12.31 -0.90 -13.61
CA ILE A 200 -12.33 -1.45 -12.25
C ILE A 200 -12.56 -0.35 -11.21
N ALA A 201 -11.86 0.78 -11.33
CA ALA A 201 -11.81 1.85 -10.33
C ALA A 201 -11.69 3.22 -11.02
N PRO A 202 -12.75 3.69 -11.71
CA PRO A 202 -12.70 4.91 -12.52
C PRO A 202 -12.29 6.16 -11.73
N ASP A 203 -12.52 6.19 -10.42
CA ASP A 203 -12.26 7.34 -9.53
C ASP A 203 -10.77 7.56 -9.26
N LEU A 204 -9.97 6.51 -9.46
CA LEU A 204 -8.51 6.62 -9.42
C LEU A 204 -7.95 7.38 -10.63
N LEU A 205 -8.72 7.59 -11.71
CA LEU A 205 -8.24 8.40 -12.84
C LEU A 205 -8.03 9.86 -12.43
N PRO A 206 -6.92 10.50 -12.84
CA PRO A 206 -6.59 11.88 -12.46
C PRO A 206 -7.59 12.94 -12.97
N PHE A 207 -8.47 12.57 -13.89
CA PHE A 207 -9.49 13.45 -14.46
C PHE A 207 -10.92 13.10 -14.01
N SER A 208 -11.10 12.15 -13.08
CA SER A 208 -12.43 11.90 -12.51
C SER A 208 -12.80 13.08 -11.61
N THR A 209 -13.88 13.78 -11.95
CA THR A 209 -14.47 14.87 -11.15
C THR A 209 -15.45 14.36 -10.11
N ALA A 210 -15.47 13.05 -9.86
CA ALA A 210 -16.22 12.42 -8.78
C ALA A 210 -15.95 13.15 -7.46
N LYS A 211 -16.92 13.96 -7.02
CA LYS A 211 -16.90 14.50 -5.67
C LYS A 211 -17.39 13.37 -4.79
N VAL A 212 -16.53 12.94 -3.87
CA VAL A 212 -16.91 11.92 -2.91
C VAL A 212 -17.95 12.51 -1.97
N GLU A 213 -19.16 11.98 -2.00
CA GLU A 213 -20.24 12.30 -1.08
C GLU A 213 -20.07 11.46 0.18
N PHE A 214 -20.08 12.11 1.34
CA PHE A 214 -20.00 11.42 2.63
C PHE A 214 -21.39 11.33 3.23
N VAL A 215 -21.92 10.10 3.31
CA VAL A 215 -23.23 9.83 3.89
C VAL A 215 -23.04 9.21 5.26
N TYR A 216 -23.61 9.82 6.29
CA TYR A 216 -23.61 9.29 7.64
C TYR A 216 -25.01 8.76 7.95
N GLU A 217 -25.14 7.46 8.16
CA GLU A 217 -26.39 6.81 8.52
C GLU A 217 -26.43 6.57 10.03
N ASN A 218 -27.55 6.94 10.67
CA ASN A 218 -27.82 6.69 12.09
C ASN A 218 -26.79 7.29 13.07
N LYS A 219 -26.12 8.40 12.71
CA LYS A 219 -25.09 9.02 13.55
C LYS A 219 -25.61 9.44 14.93
N GLU A 220 -26.91 9.71 15.05
CA GLU A 220 -27.61 10.02 16.30
C GLU A 220 -27.49 8.93 17.36
N VAL A 221 -27.20 7.68 16.98
CA VAL A 221 -26.91 6.59 17.92
C VAL A 221 -25.68 6.91 18.79
N LEU A 222 -24.71 7.64 18.24
CA LEU A 222 -23.51 8.06 18.96
C LEU A 222 -23.72 9.35 19.77
N ALA A 223 -24.96 9.83 19.93
CA ALA A 223 -25.23 11.09 20.61
C ALA A 223 -24.76 11.05 22.08
N GLY A 224 -23.90 12.01 22.45
CA GLY A 224 -23.26 12.08 23.77
C GLY A 224 -21.83 11.57 23.80
N TRP A 225 -21.41 10.79 22.79
CA TRP A 225 -20.07 10.21 22.68
C TRP A 225 -19.27 10.93 21.60
N ASP A 226 -18.53 11.96 21.99
CA ASP A 226 -17.65 12.68 21.07
C ASP A 226 -16.39 11.84 20.78
N GLU A 227 -16.23 11.37 19.53
CA GLU A 227 -15.08 10.58 19.06
C GLU A 227 -13.73 11.28 19.36
N ALA A 228 -13.68 12.62 19.30
CA ALA A 228 -12.47 13.36 19.62
C ALA A 228 -12.13 13.37 21.12
N LYS A 229 -13.01 12.84 21.97
CA LYS A 229 -12.86 12.70 23.42
C LYS A 229 -12.71 11.26 23.89
N ALA A 230 -12.57 10.29 22.99
CA ALA A 230 -12.24 8.92 23.38
C ALA A 230 -10.94 8.88 24.19
N ASP A 231 -10.91 8.07 25.24
CA ASP A 231 -9.77 7.95 26.16
C ASP A 231 -8.71 6.99 25.59
N LEU A 232 -9.15 5.92 24.94
CA LEU A 232 -8.28 4.93 24.30
C LEU A 232 -8.67 4.77 22.83
N VAL A 233 -7.65 4.60 21.98
CA VAL A 233 -7.80 4.30 20.55
C VAL A 233 -6.75 3.26 20.18
N GLY A 234 -7.19 2.16 19.57
CA GLY A 234 -6.31 1.05 19.18
C GLY A 234 -7.00 0.06 18.27
N ASP A 235 -6.42 -1.12 18.16
CA ASP A 235 -6.94 -2.23 17.37
C ASP A 235 -7.48 -3.32 18.31
N LEU A 236 -8.68 -3.84 18.03
CA LEU A 236 -9.31 -4.88 18.85
C LEU A 236 -8.58 -6.21 18.62
N ALA A 237 -7.89 -6.71 19.64
CA ALA A 237 -7.05 -7.90 19.57
C ALA A 237 -7.78 -9.19 20.02
N ALA A 238 -8.57 -9.10 21.09
CA ALA A 238 -9.35 -10.22 21.62
C ALA A 238 -10.61 -9.72 22.33
N VAL A 239 -11.63 -10.59 22.42
CA VAL A 239 -12.91 -10.31 23.07
C VAL A 239 -13.32 -11.53 23.88
N ASP A 240 -13.46 -11.33 25.18
CA ASP A 240 -14.00 -12.27 26.14
C ASP A 240 -15.37 -11.79 26.65
N ALA A 241 -16.07 -12.61 27.42
CA ALA A 241 -17.44 -12.34 27.85
C ALA A 241 -17.63 -11.03 28.66
N HIS A 242 -16.58 -10.55 29.32
CA HIS A 242 -16.60 -9.35 30.17
C HIS A 242 -15.36 -8.47 29.99
N GLU A 243 -14.55 -8.73 28.96
CA GLU A 243 -13.29 -8.03 28.75
C GLU A 243 -12.98 -7.94 27.25
N ILE A 244 -12.38 -6.82 26.85
CA ILE A 244 -11.76 -6.67 25.53
C ILE A 244 -10.28 -6.36 25.68
N THR A 245 -9.49 -6.92 24.77
CA THR A 245 -8.06 -6.65 24.66
C THR A 245 -7.83 -5.72 23.49
N ILE A 246 -7.16 -4.61 23.74
CA ILE A 246 -6.93 -3.54 22.78
C ILE A 246 -5.44 -3.36 22.59
N HIS A 247 -4.96 -3.55 21.37
CA HIS A 247 -3.61 -3.21 20.99
C HIS A 247 -3.51 -1.69 20.79
N MET A 248 -2.83 -1.00 21.71
CA MET A 248 -2.83 0.46 21.74
C MET A 248 -1.93 1.07 20.67
N ASN A 249 -2.41 2.15 20.05
CA ASN A 249 -1.61 2.96 19.14
C ASN A 249 -0.97 4.15 19.89
N PRO A 250 0.35 4.12 20.17
CA PRO A 250 0.99 5.00 21.14
C PRO A 250 0.96 6.51 20.79
N LYS A 251 0.58 6.88 19.57
CA LYS A 251 0.53 8.30 19.12
C LYS A 251 -0.79 9.02 19.40
N LEU A 252 -1.84 8.34 19.86
CA LEU A 252 -3.16 8.95 20.13
C LEU A 252 -3.55 9.01 21.62
N MET A 253 -2.68 8.54 22.53
CA MET A 253 -2.94 8.68 23.96
C MET A 253 -2.98 10.16 24.38
N ARG A 254 -4.10 10.59 24.97
CA ARG A 254 -4.09 11.79 25.82
C ARG A 254 -3.38 11.43 27.13
N SER A 255 -2.33 12.17 27.42
CA SER A 255 -1.50 11.99 28.60
C SER A 255 -2.32 12.16 29.88
N THR A 256 -2.73 11.05 30.48
CA THR A 256 -2.93 10.99 31.93
C THR A 256 -2.14 9.81 32.47
N ASP A 257 -0.99 10.19 33.04
CA ASP A 257 -0.18 9.51 34.04
C ASP A 257 0.66 8.27 33.65
N GLU A 258 1.97 8.50 33.87
CA GLU A 258 3.08 7.59 34.16
C GLU A 258 3.27 6.31 33.33
N LYS A 259 4.39 6.33 32.57
CA LYS A 259 5.25 5.18 32.22
C LYS A 259 4.54 3.84 32.21
N ARG A 260 3.87 3.52 31.11
CA ARG A 260 3.65 2.13 30.71
C ARG A 260 4.47 1.85 29.46
N THR A 261 5.19 0.75 29.52
CA THR A 261 6.22 0.32 28.59
C THR A 261 5.67 0.06 27.20
N ASP A 262 6.56 0.19 26.21
CA ASP A 262 6.29 -0.03 24.79
C ASP A 262 5.61 -1.40 24.57
N GLU A 263 4.52 -1.44 23.79
CA GLU A 263 3.74 -2.65 23.38
C GLU A 263 2.81 -3.32 24.42
N GLU A 264 2.06 -2.57 25.24
CA GLU A 264 1.04 -3.18 26.11
C GLU A 264 -0.35 -3.24 25.44
N ASP A 265 -0.79 -4.45 25.13
CA ASP A 265 -2.20 -4.79 25.00
C ASP A 265 -2.92 -4.37 26.30
N VAL A 266 -3.96 -3.56 26.17
CA VAL A 266 -4.75 -3.05 27.29
C VAL A 266 -6.03 -3.87 27.42
N HIS A 267 -6.24 -4.42 28.61
CA HIS A 267 -7.42 -5.17 28.98
C HIS A 267 -8.45 -4.23 29.62
N ILE A 268 -9.61 -4.09 28.99
CA ILE A 268 -10.71 -3.23 29.46
C ILE A 268 -11.94 -4.09 29.74
N GLN A 269 -12.51 -3.91 30.93
CA GLN A 269 -13.73 -4.62 31.32
C GLN A 269 -14.95 -4.02 30.64
N ILE A 270 -15.83 -4.90 30.17
CA ILE A 270 -17.15 -4.58 29.61
C ILE A 270 -18.20 -5.22 30.51
N ASN A 271 -19.24 -4.46 30.84
CA ASN A 271 -20.35 -4.93 31.66
C ASN A 271 -21.70 -4.60 31.01
N ALA A 272 -22.79 -4.95 31.69
CA ALA A 272 -24.15 -4.72 31.18
C ALA A 272 -24.54 -3.23 31.04
N SER A 273 -23.78 -2.32 31.67
CA SER A 273 -23.97 -0.87 31.54
C SER A 273 -23.10 -0.23 30.46
N THR A 274 -22.10 -0.94 29.92
CA THR A 274 -21.26 -0.46 28.83
C THR A 274 -22.09 -0.32 27.55
N GLN A 275 -22.10 0.86 26.95
CA GLN A 275 -22.74 1.09 25.66
C GLN A 275 -21.81 0.66 24.52
N ILE A 276 -22.29 -0.16 23.61
CA ILE A 276 -21.48 -0.70 22.53
C ILE A 276 -22.06 -0.23 21.20
N PHE A 277 -21.20 0.34 20.37
CA PHE A 277 -21.53 0.86 19.06
C PHE A 277 -20.66 0.20 17.99
N THR A 278 -21.23 0.00 16.82
CA THR A 278 -20.50 -0.41 15.63
C THR A 278 -20.57 0.68 14.58
N ARG A 279 -19.46 0.87 13.87
CA ARG A 279 -19.36 1.72 12.69
C ARG A 279 -18.90 0.86 11.52
N HIS A 280 -19.72 0.81 10.49
CA HIS A 280 -19.39 0.19 9.21
C HIS A 280 -19.08 1.26 8.18
N ILE A 281 -17.86 1.26 7.66
CA ILE A 281 -17.45 2.18 6.60
C ILE A 281 -17.35 1.39 5.30
N SER A 282 -18.15 1.78 4.32
CA SER A 282 -18.15 1.20 2.98
C SER A 282 -18.01 2.28 1.93
N SER A 283 -17.34 1.98 0.83
CA SER A 283 -17.26 2.85 -0.34
C SER A 283 -18.09 2.27 -1.47
N ASP A 284 -19.08 3.02 -1.97
CA ASP A 284 -19.79 2.70 -3.21
C ASP A 284 -19.57 3.83 -4.22
N LYS A 285 -18.68 3.59 -5.20
CA LYS A 285 -18.29 4.55 -6.24
C LYS A 285 -17.83 5.88 -5.64
N ASP A 286 -18.68 6.90 -5.77
CA ASP A 286 -18.45 8.27 -5.33
C ASP A 286 -19.00 8.53 -3.93
N THR A 287 -19.50 7.52 -3.22
CA THR A 287 -20.12 7.71 -1.90
C THR A 287 -19.40 6.89 -0.85
N VAL A 288 -18.88 7.55 0.18
CA VAL A 288 -18.42 6.88 1.41
C VAL A 288 -19.58 6.89 2.39
N ILE A 289 -20.13 5.71 2.65
CA ILE A 289 -21.23 5.52 3.59
C ILE A 289 -20.63 5.07 4.92
N THR A 290 -20.91 5.83 5.97
CA THR A 290 -20.55 5.50 7.35
C THR A 290 -21.82 5.25 8.14
N LYS A 291 -22.09 3.99 8.46
CA LYS A 291 -23.29 3.57 9.19
C LYS A 291 -22.97 3.25 10.65
N TYR A 292 -23.76 3.81 11.56
CA TYR A 292 -23.66 3.56 13.01
C TYR A 292 -24.80 2.66 13.49
N GLU A 293 -24.51 1.70 14.34
CA GLU A 293 -25.51 0.81 14.96
C GLU A 293 -25.19 0.58 16.44
N GLU A 294 -26.23 0.37 17.26
CA GLU A 294 -26.04 -0.16 18.61
C GLU A 294 -25.81 -1.66 18.51
N ALA A 295 -24.87 -2.16 19.30
CA ALA A 295 -24.55 -3.57 19.38
C ALA A 295 -24.56 -4.04 20.83
N THR A 296 -24.57 -5.35 21.02
CA THR A 296 -24.49 -5.98 22.32
C THR A 296 -23.13 -6.66 22.51
N GLY A 297 -22.76 -6.99 23.75
CA GLY A 297 -21.49 -7.67 24.04
C GLY A 297 -21.31 -8.99 23.27
N SER A 298 -22.40 -9.71 22.99
CA SER A 298 -22.38 -10.92 22.15
C SER A 298 -21.99 -10.64 20.69
N ASP A 299 -22.36 -9.48 20.16
CA ASP A 299 -22.12 -9.11 18.76
C ASP A 299 -20.64 -8.79 18.52
N ILE A 300 -19.94 -8.26 19.53
CA ILE A 300 -18.50 -7.94 19.47
C ILE A 300 -17.67 -9.17 19.05
N SER A 301 -17.97 -10.33 19.63
CA SER A 301 -17.24 -11.57 19.35
C SER A 301 -17.39 -12.05 17.89
N SER A 302 -18.49 -11.67 17.23
CA SER A 302 -18.71 -11.94 15.81
C SER A 302 -17.92 -10.98 14.91
N LEU A 303 -17.67 -9.75 15.38
CA LEU A 303 -16.95 -8.72 14.62
C LEU A 303 -15.46 -9.01 14.49
N LEU A 304 -14.84 -9.64 15.50
CA LEU A 304 -13.49 -10.19 15.39
C LEU A 304 -13.36 -11.30 14.34
N LYS A 305 -14.46 -11.98 14.00
CA LYS A 305 -14.47 -13.06 13.00
C LYS A 305 -14.77 -12.54 11.59
N THR A 306 -15.25 -11.31 11.46
CA THR A 306 -15.60 -10.69 10.19
C THR A 306 -14.52 -9.72 9.75
N GLY A 307 -13.48 -10.26 9.12
CA GLY A 307 -12.46 -9.46 8.41
C GLY A 307 -11.03 -9.79 8.82
N ASN A 308 -10.11 -9.52 7.89
CA ASN A 308 -8.70 -9.86 8.01
C ASN A 308 -7.86 -8.79 8.75
N ASN A 309 -8.45 -7.62 8.99
CA ASN A 309 -7.85 -6.53 9.74
C ASN A 309 -8.52 -6.42 11.11
N ALA A 310 -7.71 -6.31 12.16
CA ALA A 310 -8.22 -6.04 13.50
C ALA A 310 -9.11 -4.79 13.46
N PRO A 311 -10.38 -4.86 13.91
CA PRO A 311 -11.27 -3.71 13.94
C PRO A 311 -10.66 -2.59 14.77
N SER A 312 -10.69 -1.35 14.27
CA SER A 312 -10.26 -0.21 15.08
C SER A 312 -11.29 0.04 16.18
N VAL A 313 -10.83 0.24 17.41
CA VAL A 313 -11.69 0.45 18.58
C VAL A 313 -11.37 1.79 19.25
N MET A 314 -12.43 2.50 19.63
CA MET A 314 -12.37 3.66 20.51
C MET A 314 -13.11 3.33 21.81
N VAL A 315 -12.53 3.71 22.94
CA VAL A 315 -13.11 3.45 24.25
C VAL A 315 -13.16 4.72 25.07
N TRP A 316 -14.31 4.95 25.69
CA TRP A 316 -14.50 5.93 26.75
C TRP A 316 -14.53 5.19 28.09
N LEU A 317 -13.65 5.58 28.99
CA LEU A 317 -13.48 4.94 30.30
C LEU A 317 -14.41 5.57 31.32
N SER A 318 -14.89 4.75 32.26
CA SER A 318 -15.69 5.25 33.38
C SER A 318 -14.87 6.23 34.24
N ASN A 319 -15.53 7.32 34.64
CA ASN A 319 -14.96 8.28 35.58
C ASN A 319 -14.74 7.70 36.99
N GLU A 320 -15.47 6.65 37.36
CA GLU A 320 -15.38 5.98 38.66
C GLU A 320 -14.30 4.88 38.69
N ASP A 321 -14.18 4.12 37.59
CA ASP A 321 -13.18 3.08 37.43
C ASP A 321 -12.60 3.09 36.01
N LYS A 322 -11.36 3.53 35.88
CA LYS A 322 -10.64 3.61 34.59
C LYS A 322 -10.31 2.25 33.96
N GLN A 323 -10.65 1.13 34.60
CA GLN A 323 -10.54 -0.21 33.99
C GLN A 323 -11.83 -0.66 33.31
N VAL A 324 -12.93 0.09 33.46
CA VAL A 324 -14.25 -0.26 32.92
C VAL A 324 -14.62 0.71 31.80
N ALA A 325 -15.08 0.16 30.67
CA ALA A 325 -15.61 0.97 29.57
C ALA A 325 -17.02 1.49 29.89
N GLU A 326 -17.23 2.79 29.74
CA GLU A 326 -18.55 3.40 29.72
C GLU A 326 -19.17 3.25 28.32
N ALA A 327 -18.36 3.45 27.28
CA ALA A 327 -18.74 3.14 25.90
C ALA A 327 -17.58 2.59 25.07
N VAL A 328 -17.92 1.80 24.05
CA VAL A 328 -16.99 1.22 23.07
C VAL A 328 -17.55 1.44 21.67
N LEU A 329 -16.75 2.00 20.77
CA LEU A 329 -17.06 2.11 19.35
C LEU A 329 -16.10 1.24 18.54
N ILE A 330 -16.64 0.24 17.85
CA ILE A 330 -15.89 -0.69 17.00
C ILE A 330 -16.09 -0.30 15.54
N SER A 331 -15.01 -0.03 14.83
CA SER A 331 -15.02 0.40 13.44
C SER A 331 -14.51 -0.71 12.54
N THR A 332 -15.29 -1.04 11.52
CA THR A 332 -14.93 -2.04 10.51
C THR A 332 -15.02 -1.42 9.11
N LEU A 333 -14.03 -1.78 8.29
CA LEU A 333 -14.02 -1.51 6.86
C LEU A 333 -14.74 -2.65 6.15
N LYS A 334 -15.75 -2.31 5.35
CA LYS A 334 -16.38 -3.24 4.43
C LYS A 334 -15.88 -2.91 3.03
N GLU A 335 -14.96 -3.74 2.53
CA GLU A 335 -14.43 -3.65 1.16
C GLU A 335 -15.48 -3.95 0.09
#